data_AF-A0A935AQA4-F1
#
_entry.id   AF-A0A935AQA4-F1
#
_cell.length_a   1.000
_cell.length_b   1.000
_cell.length_c   1.000
_cell.angle_alpha   90.00
_cell.angle_beta   90.00
_cell.angle_gamma   90.00
#
_symmetry.space_group_name_H-M   'P 1'
#
loop_
_entity.id
_entity.type
_entity.pdbx_description
1 polymer ?
#
loop_
_entity_poly.entity_id
_entity_poly.type
_entity_poly.pdbx_seq_one_letter_code
_entity_poly.pdbx_strand_id
1 'polypeptide(L)'
;MTLARTARLNLPTTAGPPEALTEIRVGVSDRPGVLAEIATLATATSTNIYDLEIAHSAEGAQGVLILLVDAAAAAGFVDAIVGRGYRCSARDLT
;
A
#
# COMPACT_ATOMS: atom_id res chain seq x y z
N MET A 1 -9.57 13.31 -6.35
CA MET A 1 -8.46 13.36 -5.36
C MET A 1 -9.02 13.08 -3.96
N THR A 2 -9.77 11.98 -3.74
CA THR A 2 -10.51 11.84 -2.45
C THR A 2 -10.98 10.41 -2.11
N LEU A 3 -10.13 9.38 -2.16
CA LEU A 3 -10.46 8.10 -1.49
C LEU A 3 -9.58 7.89 -0.25
N ALA A 4 -8.27 8.11 -0.38
CA ALA A 4 -7.31 8.12 0.73
C ALA A 4 -7.67 9.08 1.89
N ARG A 5 -8.37 10.19 1.60
CA ARG A 5 -8.78 11.16 2.62
C ARG A 5 -9.89 10.63 3.53
N THR A 6 -10.77 9.78 3.02
CA THR A 6 -11.92 9.25 3.77
C THR A 6 -11.54 8.00 4.59
N ALA A 7 -10.52 7.24 4.15
CA ALA A 7 -9.97 6.10 4.88
C ALA A 7 -9.39 6.45 6.27
N ARG A 8 -9.13 7.74 6.54
CA ARG A 8 -8.67 8.26 7.84
C ARG A 8 -9.57 7.88 9.03
N LEU A 9 -10.84 7.58 8.80
CA LEU A 9 -11.78 7.23 9.88
C LEU A 9 -11.49 5.86 10.53
N ASN A 10 -10.74 4.98 9.86
CA ASN A 10 -10.45 3.63 10.36
C ASN A 10 -8.98 3.43 10.77
N LEU A 11 -8.18 4.50 10.82
CA LEU A 11 -6.76 4.37 11.12
C LEU A 11 -6.57 3.97 12.60
N PRO A 12 -5.68 3.00 12.90
CA PRO A 12 -5.35 2.66 14.27
C PRO A 12 -4.83 3.89 15.03
N THR A 13 -5.09 3.97 16.33
CA THR A 13 -4.55 5.04 17.19
C THR A 13 -3.02 5.06 17.28
N THR A 14 -2.37 4.00 16.79
CA THR A 14 -0.91 3.86 16.69
C THR A 14 -0.33 4.47 15.41
N ALA A 15 -1.16 4.92 14.47
CA ALA A 15 -0.68 5.60 13.29
C ALA A 15 -0.22 7.02 13.62
N GLY A 16 0.94 7.39 13.06
CA GLY A 16 1.48 8.74 13.17
C GLY A 16 0.62 9.79 12.48
N PRO A 17 1.01 11.07 12.55
CA PRO A 17 0.34 12.11 11.80
C PRO A 17 0.39 11.80 10.29
N PRO A 18 -0.53 12.34 9.47
CA PRO A 18 -0.57 12.05 8.04
C PRO A 18 0.75 12.29 7.32
N GLU A 19 1.50 13.33 7.71
CA GLU A 19 2.83 13.65 7.17
C GLU A 19 3.89 12.57 7.39
N ALA A 20 3.64 11.62 8.30
CA ALA A 20 4.48 10.46 8.54
C ALA A 20 4.04 9.22 7.75
N LEU A 21 3.07 9.35 6.84
CA LEU A 21 2.49 8.23 6.09
C LEU A 21 2.68 8.39 4.58
N THR A 22 2.92 7.27 3.92
CA THR A 22 2.99 7.16 2.47
C THR A 22 1.92 6.20 1.98
N GLU A 23 1.16 6.63 0.97
CA GLU A 23 0.26 5.77 0.21
C GLU A 23 1.06 5.05 -0.88
N ILE A 24 1.00 3.73 -0.91
CA ILE A 24 1.56 2.91 -1.98
C ILE A 24 0.41 2.22 -2.72
N ARG A 25 0.37 2.39 -4.04
CA ARG A 25 -0.61 1.76 -4.92
C ARG A 25 0.10 0.72 -5.77
N VAL A 26 -0.30 -0.54 -5.66
CA VAL A 26 0.31 -1.69 -6.34
C VAL A 26 -0.71 -2.28 -7.31
N GLY A 27 -0.34 -2.39 -8.58
CA GLY A 27 -1.14 -3.14 -9.54
C GLY A 27 -1.04 -4.63 -9.24
N VAL A 28 -2.17 -5.28 -8.96
CA VAL A 28 -2.23 -6.71 -8.62
C VAL A 28 -2.95 -7.50 -9.71
N SER A 29 -2.32 -8.61 -10.13
CA SER A 29 -2.96 -9.58 -11.02
C SER A 29 -4.01 -10.38 -10.25
N ASP A 30 -5.11 -10.74 -10.91
CA ASP A 30 -6.13 -11.65 -10.37
C ASP A 30 -5.60 -13.09 -10.29
N ARG A 31 -4.71 -13.32 -9.32
CA ARG A 31 -4.17 -14.64 -9.00
C ARG A 31 -4.16 -14.84 -7.48
N PRO A 32 -4.39 -16.08 -7.00
CA PRO A 32 -4.29 -16.37 -5.58
C PRO A 32 -2.91 -16.03 -5.01
N GLY A 33 -2.90 -15.53 -3.77
CA GLY A 33 -1.68 -15.34 -2.97
C GLY A 33 -1.03 -13.95 -3.05
N VAL A 34 -1.46 -13.06 -3.95
CA VAL A 34 -0.79 -11.75 -4.14
C VAL A 34 -0.76 -10.91 -2.86
N LEU A 35 -1.86 -10.87 -2.10
CA LEU A 35 -1.88 -10.13 -0.83
C LEU A 35 -0.87 -10.68 0.18
N ALA A 36 -0.76 -12.01 0.28
CA ALA A 36 0.19 -12.65 1.17
C ALA A 36 1.64 -12.36 0.73
N GLU A 37 1.92 -12.32 -0.57
CA GLU A 37 3.24 -11.95 -1.10
C GLU A 37 3.61 -10.52 -0.71
N ILE A 38 2.71 -9.56 -0.92
CA ILE A 38 2.95 -8.16 -0.56
C ILE A 38 3.11 -7.97 0.96
N ALA A 39 2.26 -8.63 1.77
CA ALA A 39 2.39 -8.59 3.22
C ALA A 39 3.70 -9.22 3.72
N THR A 40 4.17 -10.29 3.05
CA THR A 40 5.46 -10.91 3.36
C THR A 40 6.63 -9.97 3.06
N LEU A 41 6.56 -9.22 1.95
CA LEU A 41 7.56 -8.20 1.63
C LEU A 41 7.60 -7.11 2.71
N ALA A 42 6.44 -6.67 3.22
CA ALA A 42 6.38 -5.67 4.28
C ALA A 42 7.08 -6.16 5.56
N THR A 43 6.91 -7.45 5.90
CA THR A 43 7.64 -8.07 7.02
C THR A 43 9.15 -8.09 6.76
N ALA A 44 9.56 -8.49 5.55
CA ALA A 44 10.98 -8.54 5.18
C ALA A 44 11.67 -7.16 5.22
N THR A 45 10.91 -6.08 4.96
CA THR A 45 11.41 -4.70 5.03
C THR A 45 11.13 -4.01 6.37
N SER A 46 10.58 -4.72 7.36
CA SER A 46 10.15 -4.16 8.65
C SER A 46 9.21 -2.94 8.51
N THR A 47 8.35 -2.97 7.49
CA THR A 47 7.42 -1.89 7.16
C THR A 47 6.06 -2.16 7.80
N ASN A 48 5.58 -1.22 8.60
CA ASN A 48 4.23 -1.31 9.16
C ASN A 48 3.19 -0.89 8.11
N ILE A 49 2.12 -1.70 7.97
CA ILE A 49 0.95 -1.37 7.15
C ILE A 49 -0.16 -0.92 8.10
N TYR A 50 -0.55 0.35 8.03
CA TYR A 50 -1.60 0.95 8.86
C TYR A 50 -2.99 0.73 8.29
N ASP A 51 -3.11 0.66 6.97
CA ASP A 51 -4.37 0.42 6.27
C ASP A 51 -4.12 -0.27 4.92
N LEU A 52 -5.11 -1.04 4.47
CA LEU A 52 -5.07 -1.79 3.22
C LEU A 52 -6.45 -1.83 2.57
N GLU A 53 -6.52 -1.45 1.31
CA GLU A 53 -7.74 -1.49 0.50
C GLU A 53 -7.45 -2.13 -0.88
N ILE A 54 -8.42 -2.85 -1.44
CA ILE A 54 -8.37 -3.32 -2.83
C ILE A 54 -9.44 -2.59 -3.62
N ALA A 55 -8.99 -1.74 -4.55
CA ALA A 55 -9.87 -1.09 -5.51
C ALA A 55 -9.91 -1.91 -6.81
N HIS A 56 -11.10 -2.31 -7.25
CA HIS A 56 -11.29 -2.95 -8.54
C HIS A 56 -11.71 -1.91 -9.58
N SER A 57 -11.08 -1.92 -10.77
CA SER A 57 -11.60 -1.14 -11.89
C SER A 57 -12.89 -1.76 -12.41
N ALA A 58 -13.86 -0.94 -12.79
CA ALA A 58 -15.07 -1.41 -13.48
C ALA A 58 -14.78 -1.93 -14.91
N GLU A 59 -13.61 -1.58 -15.48
CA GLU A 59 -13.29 -1.83 -16.90
C GLU A 59 -12.21 -2.91 -17.13
N GLY A 60 -11.70 -3.59 -16.09
CA GLY A 60 -10.70 -4.65 -16.29
C GLY A 60 -10.45 -5.55 -15.07
N ALA A 61 -9.91 -6.75 -15.31
CA ALA A 61 -9.63 -7.78 -14.30
C ALA A 61 -8.44 -7.48 -13.37
N GLN A 62 -7.90 -6.26 -13.39
CA GLN A 62 -6.75 -5.88 -12.56
C GLN A 62 -7.21 -5.02 -11.39
N GLY A 63 -6.95 -5.50 -10.18
CA GLY A 63 -7.14 -4.75 -8.95
C GLY A 63 -5.96 -3.83 -8.67
N VAL A 64 -6.19 -2.80 -7.87
CA VAL A 64 -5.15 -1.95 -7.28
C VAL A 64 -5.20 -2.15 -5.78
N LEU A 65 -4.12 -2.69 -5.23
CA LEU A 65 -3.90 -2.74 -3.80
C LEU A 65 -3.37 -1.38 -3.34
N ILE A 66 -4.07 -0.75 -2.41
CA ILE A 66 -3.71 0.54 -1.82
C ILE A 66 -3.27 0.26 -0.38
N LEU A 67 -2.10 0.74 -0.01
CA LEU A 67 -1.46 0.53 1.28
C LEU A 67 -1.12 1.88 1.90
N LEU A 68 -1.43 2.06 3.17
CA LEU A 68 -0.86 3.16 3.97
C LEU A 68 0.24 2.60 4.86
N VAL A 69 1.45 3.12 4.70
CA VAL A 69 2.64 2.67 5.43
C VAL A 69 3.37 3.84 6.08
N ASP A 70 4.30 3.53 6.97
CA ASP A 70 5.23 4.52 7.52
C ASP A 70 6.13 5.10 6.40
N ALA A 71 6.23 6.42 6.35
CA ALA A 71 6.96 7.12 5.30
C ALA A 71 8.47 6.83 5.34
N ALA A 72 9.06 6.62 6.52
CA ALA A 72 10.48 6.34 6.64
C ALA A 72 10.85 4.95 6.09
N ALA A 73 9.91 3.99 6.12
CA ALA A 73 10.09 2.65 5.59
C ALA A 73 9.59 2.47 4.14
N ALA A 74 8.87 3.46 3.59
CA ALA A 74 8.18 3.35 2.30
C ALA A 74 9.13 3.08 1.12
N ALA A 75 10.29 3.74 1.07
CA ALA A 75 11.24 3.60 -0.04
C ALA A 75 11.74 2.15 -0.18
N GLY A 76 12.21 1.55 0.93
CA GLY A 76 12.69 0.16 0.93
C GLY A 76 11.58 -0.85 0.60
N PHE A 77 10.35 -0.57 1.03
CA PHE A 77 9.22 -1.42 0.69
C PHE A 77 8.85 -1.33 -0.80
N VAL A 78 8.89 -0.13 -1.39
CA VAL A 78 8.72 0.07 -2.84
C VAL A 78 9.76 -0.72 -3.63
N ASP A 79 11.03 -0.64 -3.24
CA ASP A 79 12.10 -1.41 -3.90
C ASP A 79 11.84 -2.92 -3.83
N ALA A 80 11.39 -3.43 -2.69
CA ALA A 80 11.05 -4.84 -2.53
C ALA A 80 9.86 -5.27 -3.41
N ILE A 81 8.82 -4.43 -3.51
CA ILE A 81 7.64 -4.65 -4.37
C ILE A 81 8.05 -4.69 -5.85
N VAL A 82 8.84 -3.72 -6.30
CA VAL A 82 9.33 -3.64 -7.68
C VAL A 82 10.27 -4.80 -7.99
N GLY A 83 11.17 -5.13 -7.07
CA GLY A 83 12.10 -6.27 -7.20
C GLY A 83 11.37 -7.61 -7.33
N ARG A 84 10.18 -7.75 -6.74
CA ARG A 84 9.31 -8.93 -6.89
C ARG A 84 8.57 -8.99 -8.23
N GLY A 85 8.60 -7.92 -9.01
CA GLY A 85 8.02 -7.81 -10.36
C GLY A 85 6.71 -7.03 -10.43
N TYR A 86 6.24 -6.46 -9.32
CA TYR A 86 5.01 -5.66 -9.32
C TYR A 86 5.26 -4.25 -9.85
N ARG A 87 4.20 -3.61 -10.36
CA ARG A 87 4.19 -2.18 -10.68
C ARG A 87 3.54 -1.43 -9.53
N CYS A 88 4.19 -0.39 -9.03
CA CYS A 88 3.63 0.44 -7.97
C CYS A 88 3.96 1.93 -8.14
N SER A 89 3.20 2.76 -7.43
CA SER A 89 3.46 4.19 -7.26
C SER A 89 3.31 4.54 -5.79
N ALA A 90 4.19 5.41 -5.28
CA ALA A 90 4.13 5.92 -3.91
C ALA A 90 3.83 7.42 -3.89
N ARG A 91 3.12 7.86 -2.85
CA ARG A 91 2.81 9.27 -2.61
C ARG A 91 2.75 9.54 -1.11
N ASP A 92 3.57 10.47 -0.65
CA ASP A 92 3.49 10.96 0.72
C ASP A 92 2.21 11.76 0.95
N LEU A 93 1.63 11.61 2.14
CA LEU A 93 0.46 12.37 2.52
C LEU A 93 0.92 13.69 3.17
N THR A 94 0.64 14.81 2.51
CA THR A 94 0.73 16.17 3.08
C THR A 94 -0.58 16.62 3.70
#